data_AF-A0AAU2Q5Z0-F1
#
_entry.id   AF-A0AAU2Q5Z0-F1
#
_cell.length_a   1.000
_cell.length_b   1.000
_cell.length_c   1.000
_cell.angle_alpha   90.00
_cell.angle_beta   90.00
_cell.angle_gamma   90.00
#
_symmetry.space_group_name_H-M   'P 1'
#
loop_
_entity.id
_entity.type
_entity.pdbx_description
1 polymer ?
#
loop_
_entity_poly.entity_id
_entity_poly.type
_entity_poly.pdbx_seq_one_letter_code
_entity_poly.pdbx_strand_id
1 'polypeptide(L)'
;MNWADLVPGPPALAPYYDEVPGLTGVRLRSVHADGWGSCVILRLDLPRFPDRWDGGPGDTLQCQIGFSHVEDFVMEGWRPPVTADIGLTPLPRNRLAVHVTAPGTEVSFTTVASLTLGKVGVFTQDADGGDGGPRRHVVPLYDRLYPTLPPTHVNIFYERA
;
A
#
# COMPACT_ATOMS: atom_id res chain seq x y z
N MET A 1 -5.84 -10.23 -13.87
CA MET A 1 -4.47 -9.71 -13.68
C MET A 1 -4.32 -9.47 -12.18
N ASN A 2 -3.34 -10.12 -11.52
CA ASN A 2 -3.08 -9.82 -10.13
C ASN A 2 -2.23 -8.54 -10.07
N TRP A 3 -2.54 -7.62 -9.16
CA TRP A 3 -1.80 -6.37 -9.04
C TRP A 3 -0.33 -6.61 -8.68
N ALA A 4 -0.03 -7.71 -7.99
CA ALA A 4 1.34 -8.10 -7.64
C ALA A 4 2.20 -8.42 -8.87
N ASP A 5 1.59 -8.85 -9.99
CA ASP A 5 2.29 -9.11 -11.25
C ASP A 5 2.82 -7.82 -11.89
N LEU A 6 2.30 -6.66 -11.49
CA LEU A 6 2.75 -5.35 -11.96
C LEU A 6 3.97 -4.83 -11.17
N VAL A 7 4.42 -5.54 -10.13
CA VAL A 7 5.63 -5.21 -9.37
C VAL A 7 6.82 -5.93 -10.01
N PRO A 8 7.81 -5.22 -10.57
CA PRO A 8 8.96 -5.86 -11.21
C PRO A 8 9.82 -6.66 -10.23
N GLY A 9 10.45 -7.72 -10.75
CA GLY A 9 11.38 -8.57 -9.99
C GLY A 9 10.72 -9.85 -9.46
N PRO A 10 11.36 -10.54 -8.51
CA PRO A 10 10.78 -11.71 -7.87
C PRO A 10 9.44 -11.34 -7.20
N PRO A 11 8.43 -12.22 -7.23
CA PRO A 11 7.12 -11.93 -6.67
C PRO A 11 7.24 -11.75 -5.14
N ALA A 12 7.30 -10.49 -4.72
CA ALA A 12 7.67 -10.11 -3.34
C ALA A 12 6.69 -10.62 -2.27
N LEU A 13 5.45 -10.96 -2.65
CA LEU A 13 4.42 -11.51 -1.77
C LEU A 13 4.26 -13.03 -1.87
N ALA A 14 4.83 -13.69 -2.87
CA ALA A 14 4.71 -15.14 -3.04
C ALA A 14 5.26 -15.96 -1.85
N PRO A 15 6.29 -15.51 -1.10
CA PRO A 15 6.71 -16.23 0.10
C PRO A 15 5.63 -16.27 1.20
N TYR A 16 4.69 -15.32 1.20
CA TYR A 16 3.72 -15.10 2.28
C TYR A 16 2.31 -15.58 1.95
N TYR A 17 1.97 -15.67 0.66
CA TYR A 17 0.64 -16.02 0.19
C TYR A 17 0.69 -17.16 -0.84
N ASP A 18 -0.23 -18.10 -0.72
CA ASP A 18 -0.54 -19.05 -1.79
C ASP A 18 -1.19 -18.33 -2.98
N GLU A 19 -2.10 -17.42 -2.66
CA GLU A 19 -2.73 -16.52 -3.62
C GLU A 19 -2.73 -15.11 -3.04
N VAL A 20 -2.04 -14.18 -3.71
CA VAL A 20 -1.98 -12.78 -3.26
C VAL A 20 -3.39 -12.19 -3.32
N PRO A 21 -3.93 -11.66 -2.19
CA PRO A 21 -5.29 -11.14 -2.17
C PRO A 21 -5.43 -9.95 -3.13
N GLY A 22 -6.62 -9.84 -3.73
CA GLY A 22 -7.00 -8.65 -4.49
C GLY A 22 -7.06 -7.40 -3.61
N LEU A 23 -7.18 -6.24 -4.24
CA LEU A 23 -7.26 -4.94 -3.55
C LEU A 23 -8.71 -4.52 -3.24
N THR A 24 -9.59 -5.48 -3.01
CA THR A 24 -10.99 -5.26 -2.61
C THR A 24 -11.09 -5.30 -1.09
N GLY A 25 -11.77 -4.33 -0.50
CA GLY A 25 -11.93 -4.22 0.96
C GLY A 25 -10.62 -3.95 1.72
N VAL A 26 -9.62 -3.34 1.06
CA VAL A 26 -8.37 -2.94 1.74
C VAL A 26 -8.63 -1.79 2.69
N ARG A 27 -7.90 -1.72 3.81
CA ARG A 27 -7.93 -0.54 4.68
C ARG A 27 -6.88 0.45 4.21
N LEU A 28 -7.29 1.45 3.44
CA LEU A 28 -6.41 2.51 2.97
C LEU A 28 -6.14 3.51 4.10
N ARG A 29 -4.88 3.57 4.54
CA ARG A 29 -4.41 4.34 5.69
C ARG A 29 -3.93 5.74 5.31
N SER A 30 -3.24 5.87 4.17
CA SER A 30 -2.74 7.15 3.69
C SER A 30 -2.55 7.17 2.18
N VAL A 31 -2.81 8.32 1.57
CA VAL A 31 -2.40 8.68 0.21
C VAL A 31 -1.28 9.71 0.34
N HIS A 32 -0.09 9.38 -0.14
CA HIS A 32 1.04 10.29 -0.18
C HIS A 32 1.30 10.68 -1.64
N ALA A 33 1.01 11.92 -2.00
CA ALA A 33 1.38 12.49 -3.29
C ALA A 33 2.66 13.31 -3.09
N ASP A 34 3.70 12.99 -3.85
CA ASP A 34 4.94 13.75 -3.83
C ASP A 34 4.73 15.10 -4.54
N GLY A 35 5.11 16.20 -3.87
CA GLY A 35 4.99 17.56 -4.43
C GLY A 35 6.09 17.91 -5.43
N TRP A 36 7.17 17.12 -5.49
CA TRP A 36 8.33 17.34 -6.35
C TRP A 36 8.45 16.28 -7.45
N GLY A 37 7.90 15.09 -7.22
CA GLY A 37 7.84 13.99 -8.20
C GLY A 37 6.41 13.64 -8.61
N SER A 38 6.24 13.09 -9.82
CA SER A 38 4.96 12.53 -10.27
C SER A 38 4.72 11.14 -9.68
N CYS A 39 4.62 11.06 -8.35
CA CYS A 39 4.49 9.81 -7.62
C CYS A 39 3.34 9.85 -6.61
N VAL A 40 2.62 8.74 -6.51
CA VAL A 40 1.60 8.50 -5.47
C VAL A 40 1.94 7.21 -4.75
N ILE A 41 1.82 7.22 -3.43
CA ILE A 41 2.06 6.05 -2.59
C ILE A 41 0.85 5.82 -1.71
N LEU A 42 0.24 4.65 -1.87
CA LEU A 42 -0.87 4.18 -1.08
C LEU A 42 -0.32 3.30 0.03
N ARG A 43 -0.61 3.63 1.29
CA ARG A 43 -0.34 2.76 2.44
C ARG A 43 -1.63 2.07 2.82
N LEU A 44 -1.64 0.74 2.78
CA LEU A 44 -2.85 -0.04 3.00
C LEU A 44 -2.57 -1.29 3.80
N ASP A 45 -3.61 -1.73 4.51
CA ASP A 45 -3.65 -3.07 5.08
C ASP A 45 -4.33 -4.01 4.08
N LEU A 46 -3.72 -5.17 3.83
CA LEU A 46 -4.33 -6.19 2.98
C LEU A 46 -5.54 -6.82 3.68
N PRO A 47 -6.58 -7.22 2.93
CA PRO A 47 -7.83 -7.72 3.50
C PRO A 47 -7.70 -9.10 4.15
N ARG A 48 -6.55 -9.77 3.93
CA ARG A 48 -6.27 -11.13 4.37
C ARG A 48 -4.86 -11.21 4.94
N PHE A 49 -4.73 -11.77 6.15
CA PHE A 49 -3.43 -12.06 6.72
C PHE A 49 -2.68 -13.12 5.88
N PRO A 50 -1.33 -13.08 5.81
CA PRO A 50 -0.53 -14.10 5.14
C PRO A 50 -0.87 -15.53 5.50
N ASP A 51 -0.78 -16.42 4.50
CA ASP A 51 -0.85 -17.87 4.70
C ASP A 51 0.41 -18.39 5.43
N ARG A 52 1.53 -17.66 5.27
CA ARG A 52 2.83 -17.98 5.87
C ARG A 52 3.44 -16.71 6.46
N TRP A 53 3.69 -16.73 7.77
CA TRP A 53 4.42 -15.67 8.45
C TRP A 53 5.20 -16.21 9.65
N ASP A 54 6.52 -16.07 9.61
CA ASP A 54 7.45 -16.47 10.67
C ASP A 54 8.12 -15.27 11.36
N GLY A 55 7.82 -14.04 10.90
CA GLY A 55 8.45 -12.78 11.34
C GLY A 55 7.99 -12.25 12.70
N GLY A 56 7.20 -13.01 13.46
CA GLY A 56 6.72 -12.63 14.80
C GLY A 56 5.23 -12.31 14.88
N PRO A 57 4.74 -11.75 16.00
CA PRO A 57 3.32 -11.53 16.24
C PRO A 57 2.72 -10.45 15.33
N GLY A 58 1.47 -10.66 14.92
CA GLY A 58 0.67 -9.73 14.14
C GLY A 58 -0.62 -10.39 13.67
N ASP A 59 -1.61 -9.58 13.33
CA ASP A 59 -2.90 -10.03 12.76
C ASP A 59 -3.23 -9.33 11.44
N THR A 60 -2.43 -8.33 11.07
CA THR A 60 -2.66 -7.49 9.90
C THR A 60 -1.36 -7.27 9.14
N LEU A 61 -1.36 -7.52 7.83
CA LEU A 61 -0.25 -7.15 6.95
C LEU A 61 -0.50 -5.77 6.35
N GLN A 62 0.47 -4.87 6.50
CA GLN A 62 0.51 -3.56 5.89
C GLN A 62 1.62 -3.48 4.84
N CYS A 63 1.35 -2.76 3.76
CA CYS A 63 2.36 -2.46 2.75
C CYS A 63 2.14 -1.06 2.14
N GLN A 64 3.11 -0.64 1.35
CA GLN A 64 3.02 0.55 0.50
C GLN A 64 3.03 0.13 -0.96
N ILE A 65 2.04 0.56 -1.73
CA ILE A 65 2.02 0.44 -3.18
C ILE A 65 2.37 1.81 -3.77
N GLY A 66 3.47 1.87 -4.52
CA GLY A 66 3.94 3.07 -5.19
C GLY A 66 3.59 3.07 -6.67
N PHE A 67 3.18 4.24 -7.14
CA PHE A 67 2.80 4.57 -8.50
C PHE A 67 3.70 5.71 -8.98
N SER A 68 4.15 5.66 -10.23
CA SER A 68 5.12 6.60 -10.80
C SER A 68 4.67 7.10 -12.16
N HIS A 69 5.15 8.28 -12.56
CA HIS A 69 4.62 8.99 -13.73
C HIS A 69 3.10 9.21 -13.60
N VAL A 70 2.68 9.64 -12.41
CA VAL A 70 1.30 9.92 -12.08
C VAL A 70 0.83 11.17 -12.81
N GLU A 71 -0.32 11.06 -13.48
CA GLU A 71 -1.03 12.14 -14.15
C GLU A 71 -2.51 12.12 -13.74
N ASP A 72 -3.23 13.22 -13.97
CA ASP A 72 -4.68 13.34 -13.75
C ASP A 72 -5.13 12.98 -12.32
N PHE A 73 -4.32 13.33 -11.31
CA PHE A 73 -4.63 13.00 -9.92
C PHE A 73 -5.81 13.81 -9.39
N VAL A 74 -6.82 13.09 -8.91
CA VAL A 74 -8.01 13.62 -8.23
C VAL A 74 -8.18 12.90 -6.90
N MET A 75 -8.46 13.65 -5.84
CA MET A 75 -8.79 13.10 -4.53
C MET A 75 -9.87 13.95 -3.87
N GLU A 76 -10.98 13.30 -3.53
CA GLU A 76 -12.15 13.94 -2.94
C GLU A 76 -12.62 13.19 -1.69
N GLY A 77 -13.13 13.94 -0.70
CA GLY A 77 -13.78 13.38 0.47
C GLY A 77 -12.87 12.62 1.45
N TRP A 78 -11.55 12.79 1.35
CA TRP A 78 -10.56 12.03 2.11
C TRP A 78 -10.74 12.15 3.64
N ARG A 79 -11.07 11.03 4.29
CA ARG A 79 -11.19 10.90 5.76
C ARG A 79 -10.58 9.57 6.23
N PRO A 80 -9.24 9.49 6.39
CA PRO A 80 -8.57 8.25 6.70
C PRO A 80 -8.77 7.74 8.14
N PRO A 81 -8.58 6.43 8.37
CA PRO A 81 -8.47 5.39 7.36
C PRO A 81 -9.84 5.06 6.74
N VAL A 82 -9.87 4.62 5.49
CA VAL A 82 -11.10 4.17 4.81
C VAL A 82 -10.97 2.72 4.36
N THR A 83 -12.07 1.98 4.37
CA THR A 83 -12.14 0.67 3.67
C THR A 83 -12.50 0.94 2.21
N ALA A 84 -11.64 0.52 1.30
CA ALA A 84 -11.73 0.87 -0.12
C ALA A 84 -11.52 -0.34 -1.02
N ASP A 85 -12.07 -0.23 -2.23
CA ASP A 85 -11.74 -1.08 -3.36
C ASP A 85 -10.79 -0.32 -4.29
N ILE A 86 -9.68 -0.95 -4.69
CA ILE A 86 -8.73 -0.38 -5.65
C ILE A 86 -8.80 -1.15 -6.97
N GLY A 87 -9.32 -0.48 -7.99
CA GLY A 87 -9.34 -0.96 -9.36
C GLY A 87 -8.10 -0.53 -10.13
N LEU A 88 -7.52 -1.46 -10.89
CA LEU A 88 -6.43 -1.21 -11.83
C LEU A 88 -6.88 -1.61 -13.23
N THR A 89 -7.01 -0.62 -14.12
CA THR A 89 -7.48 -0.84 -15.50
C THR A 89 -6.33 -0.56 -16.48
N PRO A 90 -5.87 -1.57 -17.24
CA PRO A 90 -4.89 -1.37 -18.30
C PRO A 90 -5.35 -0.36 -19.34
N LEU A 91 -4.44 0.54 -19.72
CA LEU A 91 -4.61 1.51 -20.79
C LEU A 91 -3.55 1.30 -21.88
N PRO A 92 -3.74 1.84 -23.10
CA PRO A 92 -2.72 1.82 -24.14
C PRO A 92 -1.39 2.46 -23.67
N ARG A 93 -0.30 2.12 -24.36
CA ARG A 93 1.05 2.69 -24.12
C ARG A 93 1.61 2.42 -22.72
N ASN A 94 1.36 1.22 -22.18
CA ASN A 94 1.88 0.79 -20.88
C ASN A 94 1.45 1.70 -19.72
N ARG A 95 0.17 2.09 -19.73
CA ARG A 95 -0.44 2.94 -18.70
C ARG A 95 -1.49 2.15 -17.91
N LEU A 96 -1.80 2.62 -16.71
CA LEU A 96 -2.88 2.14 -15.86
C LEU A 96 -3.75 3.32 -15.45
N ALA A 97 -5.07 3.14 -15.49
CA ALA A 97 -5.98 3.94 -14.68
C ALA A 97 -6.11 3.27 -13.31
N VAL A 98 -5.99 4.07 -12.26
CA VAL A 98 -6.18 3.65 -10.87
C VAL A 98 -7.40 4.36 -10.32
N HIS A 99 -8.32 3.59 -9.75
CA HIS A 99 -9.49 4.11 -9.06
C HIS A 99 -9.58 3.49 -7.68
N VAL A 100 -9.69 4.34 -6.66
CA VAL A 100 -9.95 3.97 -5.28
C VAL A 100 -11.36 4.42 -4.95
N THR A 101 -12.21 3.47 -4.58
CA THR A 101 -13.61 3.75 -4.22
C THR A 101 -13.85 3.37 -2.78
N ALA A 102 -14.31 4.31 -1.98
CA ALA A 102 -14.76 4.11 -0.62
C ALA A 102 -16.01 4.97 -0.34
N PRO A 103 -16.84 4.64 0.66
CA PRO A 103 -17.98 5.47 1.04
C PRO A 103 -17.55 6.92 1.33
N GLY A 104 -17.97 7.85 0.48
CA GLY A 104 -17.65 9.28 0.62
C GLY A 104 -16.19 9.65 0.33
N THR A 105 -15.40 8.77 -0.29
CA THR A 105 -14.02 9.03 -0.69
C THR A 105 -13.75 8.47 -2.08
N GLU A 106 -13.17 9.29 -2.95
CA GLU A 106 -12.75 8.88 -4.28
C GLU A 106 -11.31 9.35 -4.52
N VAL A 107 -10.47 8.46 -5.03
CA VAL A 107 -9.13 8.81 -5.53
C VAL A 107 -8.98 8.22 -6.92
N SER A 108 -8.53 9.01 -7.87
CA SER A 108 -8.23 8.52 -9.22
C SER A 108 -7.00 9.18 -9.80
N PHE A 109 -6.29 8.44 -10.65
CA PHE A 109 -5.15 8.94 -11.40
C PHE A 109 -4.77 7.96 -12.51
N THR A 110 -3.93 8.41 -13.43
CA THR A 110 -3.25 7.54 -14.38
C THR A 110 -1.77 7.42 -14.04
N THR A 111 -1.14 6.29 -14.38
CA THR A 111 0.26 5.96 -14.02
C THR A 111 0.86 5.05 -15.08
N VAL A 112 2.19 4.85 -15.06
CA VAL A 112 2.80 3.74 -15.82
C VAL A 112 2.33 2.39 -15.28
N ALA A 113 2.24 1.37 -16.14
CA ALA A 113 1.86 0.01 -15.79
C ALA A 113 3.00 -0.77 -15.11
N SER A 114 3.61 -0.15 -14.09
CA SER A 114 4.65 -0.73 -13.24
C SER A 114 4.50 -0.14 -11.85
N LEU A 115 4.28 -1.02 -10.87
CA LEU A 115 4.10 -0.64 -9.47
C LEU A 115 5.38 -0.87 -8.68
N THR A 116 5.44 -0.31 -7.48
CA THR A 116 6.39 -0.76 -6.45
C THR A 116 5.69 -1.25 -5.22
N LEU A 117 6.30 -2.24 -4.57
CA LEU A 117 5.89 -2.68 -3.25
C LEU A 117 6.97 -2.32 -2.23
N GLY A 118 6.58 -1.64 -1.16
CA GLY A 118 7.46 -1.17 -0.10
C GLY A 118 6.91 -1.44 1.29
N LYS A 119 7.80 -1.36 2.28
CA LYS A 119 7.51 -1.42 3.73
C LYS A 119 6.55 -2.56 4.11
N VAL A 120 6.70 -3.72 3.50
CA VAL A 120 5.90 -4.91 3.83
C VAL A 120 6.20 -5.34 5.26
N GLY A 121 5.17 -5.44 6.08
CA GLY A 121 5.28 -5.89 7.46
C GLY A 121 3.94 -6.17 8.10
N VAL A 122 3.97 -6.75 9.30
CA VAL A 122 2.78 -7.02 10.10
C VAL A 122 2.75 -6.16 11.36
N PHE A 123 1.55 -5.99 11.87
CA PHE A 123 1.28 -5.39 13.17
C PHE A 123 0.02 -6.03 13.77
N THR A 124 -0.26 -5.70 15.03
CA THR A 124 -1.53 -6.03 15.70
C THR A 124 -2.39 -4.78 15.72
N GLN A 125 -3.59 -4.87 15.16
CA GLN A 125 -4.56 -3.77 15.22
C GLN A 125 -4.95 -3.48 16.67
N ASP A 126 -5.12 -2.20 17.00
CA ASP A 126 -5.74 -1.83 18.28
C ASP A 126 -7.27 -2.07 18.23
N ALA A 127 -7.94 -1.91 19.37
CA ALA A 127 -9.38 -2.17 19.49
C ALA A 127 -10.25 -1.29 18.56
N ASP A 128 -9.76 -0.10 18.19
CA ASP A 128 -10.42 0.81 17.26
C ASP A 128 -9.90 0.64 15.81
N GLY A 129 -9.04 -0.37 15.60
CA GLY A 129 -8.42 -0.74 14.35
C GLY A 129 -7.29 0.20 13.91
N GLY A 130 -6.76 1.05 14.79
CA GLY A 130 -5.54 1.81 14.57
C GLY A 130 -4.29 0.91 14.45
N ASP A 131 -3.19 1.54 14.02
CA ASP A 131 -1.94 0.88 13.64
C ASP A 131 -0.71 1.50 14.31
N GLY A 132 -0.91 2.08 15.50
CA GLY A 132 0.14 2.76 16.29
C GLY A 132 1.05 1.82 17.08
N GLY A 133 0.74 0.53 17.11
CA GLY A 133 1.52 -0.48 17.82
C GLY A 133 2.86 -0.84 17.16
N PRO A 134 3.62 -1.75 17.78
CA PRO A 134 4.86 -2.29 17.22
C PRO A 134 4.64 -3.00 15.88
N ARG A 135 5.68 -2.96 15.04
CA ARG A 135 5.67 -3.53 13.68
C ARG A 135 6.81 -4.52 13.46
N ARG A 136 6.57 -5.50 12.60
CA ARG A 136 7.57 -6.46 12.13
C ARG A 136 7.61 -6.47 10.61
N HIS A 137 8.70 -6.02 10.04
CA HIS A 137 8.88 -5.89 8.60
C HIS A 137 9.63 -7.09 8.04
N VAL A 138 9.37 -7.37 6.77
CA VAL A 138 10.14 -8.33 5.97
C VAL A 138 11.61 -7.93 5.91
N VAL A 139 11.89 -6.63 5.86
CA VAL A 139 13.25 -6.10 5.86
C VAL A 139 13.63 -5.67 7.28
N PRO A 140 14.57 -6.35 7.97
CA PRO A 140 14.91 -6.08 9.37
C PRO A 140 15.41 -4.65 9.64
N LEU A 141 15.94 -3.97 8.62
CA LEU A 141 16.33 -2.57 8.72
C LEU A 141 15.12 -1.68 9.10
N TYR A 142 13.93 -1.98 8.58
CA TYR A 142 12.73 -1.19 8.86
C TYR A 142 12.21 -1.37 10.28
N ASP A 143 12.47 -2.50 10.94
CA ASP A 143 12.16 -2.65 12.38
C ASP A 143 12.97 -1.68 13.24
N ARG A 144 14.21 -1.36 12.82
CA ARG A 144 15.07 -0.40 13.52
C ARG A 144 14.69 1.04 13.23
N LEU A 145 14.41 1.35 11.95
CA LEU A 145 14.08 2.71 11.53
C LEU A 145 12.65 3.12 11.91
N TYR A 146 11.72 2.17 11.85
CA TYR A 146 10.29 2.38 11.99
C TYR A 146 9.66 1.33 12.94
N PRO A 147 10.09 1.28 14.22
CA PRO A 147 9.56 0.33 15.19
C PRO A 147 8.05 0.53 15.45
N THR A 148 7.58 1.76 15.25
CA THR A 148 6.17 2.17 15.20
C THR A 148 5.94 3.01 13.96
N LEU A 149 4.68 3.31 13.66
CA LEU A 149 4.34 4.15 12.51
C LEU A 149 4.95 5.55 12.67
N PRO A 150 5.75 6.04 11.70
CA PRO A 150 6.25 7.41 11.73
C PRO A 150 5.11 8.43 11.56
N PRO A 151 5.26 9.64 12.10
CA PRO A 151 4.37 10.75 11.77
C PRO A 151 4.29 10.98 10.26
N THR A 152 3.13 11.45 9.78
CA THR A 152 2.85 11.62 8.35
C THR A 152 3.75 12.63 7.62
N HIS A 153 4.44 13.50 8.34
CA HIS A 153 5.39 14.48 7.79
C HIS A 153 6.80 13.90 7.54
N VAL A 154 7.04 12.65 7.92
CA VAL A 154 8.33 11.97 7.72
C VAL A 154 8.37 11.41 6.29
N ASN A 155 8.72 12.25 5.31
CA ASN A 155 8.73 11.90 3.88
C ASN A 155 9.62 10.70 3.57
N ILE A 156 10.76 10.54 4.26
CA ILE A 156 11.68 9.40 4.10
C ILE A 156 11.03 8.02 4.36
N PHE A 157 9.89 7.97 5.04
CA PHE A 157 9.12 6.75 5.22
C PHE A 157 8.38 6.32 3.95
N TYR A 158 8.03 7.29 3.11
CA TYR A 158 7.33 7.12 1.85
C TYR A 158 8.30 7.11 0.66
N GLU A 159 9.45 7.76 0.75
CA GLU A 159 10.43 7.77 -0.34
C GLU A 159 10.98 6.36 -0.66
N ARG A 160 11.24 6.11 -1.94
CA ARG A 160 11.98 4.93 -2.42
C ARG A 160 13.42 5.07 -1.92
N ALA A 161 13.85 4.15 -1.05
CA ALA A 161 15.26 3.93 -0.76
C ALA A 161 15.92 3.15 -1.91
#